data_AF-N0AY54-F1
#
_entry.id   AF-N0AY54-F1
#
_cell.length_a   1.000
_cell.length_b   1.000
_cell.length_c   1.000
_cell.angle_alpha   90.00
_cell.angle_beta   90.00
_cell.angle_gamma   90.00
#
_symmetry.space_group_name_H-M   'P 1'
#
loop_
_entity.id
_entity.type
_entity.pdbx_description
1 polymer ?
#
loop_
_entity_poly.entity_id
_entity_poly.type
_entity_poly.pdbx_seq_one_letter_code
_entity_poly.pdbx_strand_id
1 'polypeptide(L)'
;MAHFSETCTDPEIKTIIEETIRIAKNHMSTVEQLFLQEGIVVPEEFKVEKHVIPNAPKLFSDLFYITYVLEMCKFGVGSHTAGFTASAWKDVRLLYKNFIR
;
A
#
# COMPACT_ATOMS: atom_id res chain seq x y z
N MET A 1 0.85 7.32 5.00
CA MET A 1 1.67 6.35 5.78
C MET A 1 3.03 6.91 6.21
N ALA A 2 3.81 7.57 5.33
CA ALA A 2 5.12 8.13 5.73
C ALA A 2 5.05 9.04 6.98
N HIS A 3 4.15 10.02 7.00
CA HIS A 3 3.91 10.87 8.18
C HIS A 3 3.44 10.08 9.42
N PHE A 4 2.59 9.07 9.25
CA PHE A 4 2.11 8.24 10.37
C PHE A 4 3.27 7.43 10.97
N SER A 5 4.19 6.93 10.15
CA SER A 5 5.36 6.17 10.60
C SER A 5 6.33 7.00 11.42
N GLU A 6 6.48 8.29 11.09
CA GLU A 6 7.36 9.22 11.82
C GLU A 6 6.72 9.74 13.13
N THR A 7 5.40 9.90 13.16
CA THR A 7 4.70 10.57 14.27
C THR A 7 3.93 9.66 15.22
N CYS A 8 3.82 8.36 14.90
CA CYS A 8 3.22 7.37 15.78
C CYS A 8 4.09 7.17 17.02
N THR A 9 3.45 7.21 18.19
CA THR A 9 4.08 7.10 19.51
C THR A 9 3.89 5.72 20.13
N ASP A 10 2.83 5.01 19.76
CA ASP A 10 2.55 3.65 20.18
C ASP A 10 3.42 2.65 19.37
N PRO A 11 4.26 1.84 20.03
CA PRO A 11 5.19 0.94 19.35
C PRO A 11 4.49 -0.20 18.60
N GLU A 12 3.37 -0.70 19.10
CA GLU A 12 2.63 -1.80 18.46
C GLU A 12 1.96 -1.30 17.16
N ILE A 13 1.34 -0.12 17.23
CA ILE A 13 0.74 0.52 16.05
C ILE A 13 1.82 0.87 15.02
N LYS A 14 2.99 1.34 15.48
CA LYS A 14 4.11 1.65 14.59
C LYS A 14 4.59 0.42 13.82
N THR A 15 4.73 -0.74 14.48
CA THR A 15 5.08 -2.00 13.79
C THR A 15 4.07 -2.37 12.71
N ILE A 16 2.77 -2.18 12.97
CA ILE A 16 1.72 -2.45 11.99
C ILE A 16 1.80 -1.48 10.80
N ILE A 17 2.09 -0.20 11.03
CA ILE A 17 2.29 0.80 9.97
C ILE A 17 3.49 0.42 9.10
N GLU A 18 4.62 0.06 9.71
CA GLU A 18 5.84 -0.33 9.00
C GLU A 18 5.62 -1.58 8.13
N GLU A 19 4.92 -2.59 8.67
CA GLU A 19 4.54 -3.79 7.92
C GLU A 19 3.62 -3.45 6.74
N THR A 20 2.64 -2.57 6.96
CA THR A 20 1.72 -2.12 5.90
C THR A 20 2.48 -1.41 4.78
N ILE A 21 3.47 -0.57 5.11
CA ILE A 21 4.34 0.10 4.13
C ILE A 21 5.15 -0.93 3.35
N ARG A 22 5.70 -1.96 4.02
CA ARG A 22 6.48 -3.02 3.38
C ARG A 22 5.64 -3.80 2.36
N ILE A 23 4.42 -4.20 2.74
CA ILE A 23 3.48 -4.89 1.86
C ILE A 23 3.14 -4.02 0.64
N ALA A 24 2.80 -2.74 0.86
CA ALA A 24 2.47 -1.82 -0.22
C ALA A 24 3.63 -1.65 -1.22
N LYS A 25 4.87 -1.49 -0.73
CA LYS A 25 6.07 -1.41 -1.58
C LYS A 25 6.29 -2.69 -2.39
N ASN A 26 6.06 -3.86 -1.80
CA ASN A 26 6.16 -5.13 -2.52
C ASN A 26 5.10 -5.23 -3.64
N HIS A 27 3.87 -4.82 -3.37
CA HIS A 27 2.82 -4.77 -4.39
C HIS A 27 3.19 -3.83 -5.53
N MET A 28 3.66 -2.61 -5.23
CA MET A 28 4.10 -1.63 -6.22
C MET A 28 5.22 -2.18 -7.10
N SER A 29 6.27 -2.75 -6.49
CA SER A 29 7.39 -3.36 -7.22
C SER A 29 6.91 -4.50 -8.12
N THR A 30 6.00 -5.36 -7.64
CA THR A 30 5.45 -6.46 -8.45
C THR A 30 4.69 -5.95 -9.68
N VAL A 31 3.86 -4.92 -9.51
CA VAL A 31 3.10 -4.31 -10.61
C VAL A 31 4.03 -3.60 -11.59
N GLU A 32 5.05 -2.89 -11.10
CA GLU A 32 6.05 -2.24 -11.94
C GLU A 32 6.80 -3.26 -12.80
N GLN A 33 7.22 -4.40 -12.22
CA GLN A 33 7.88 -5.46 -12.98
C GLN A 33 6.97 -6.05 -14.05
N LEU A 34 5.67 -6.23 -13.76
CA LEU A 34 4.70 -6.66 -14.77
C LEU A 34 4.61 -5.66 -15.94
N PHE A 35 4.55 -4.37 -15.65
CA PHE A 35 4.50 -3.34 -16.70
C PHE A 35 5.75 -3.35 -17.57
N LEU A 36 6.94 -3.44 -16.95
CA LEU A 36 8.19 -3.53 -17.69
C LEU A 36 8.26 -4.78 -18.58
N GLN A 37 7.77 -5.93 -18.10
CA GLN A 37 7.74 -7.19 -18.86
C GLN A 37 6.80 -7.11 -20.07
N GLU A 38 5.64 -6.47 -19.92
CA GLU A 38 4.64 -6.30 -20.99
C GLU A 38 4.93 -5.10 -21.91
N GLY A 39 6.03 -4.36 -21.68
CA GLY A 39 6.36 -3.16 -22.45
C GLY A 39 5.39 -2.00 -22.20
N ILE A 40 4.70 -1.99 -21.06
CA ILE A 40 3.79 -0.94 -20.61
C ILE A 40 4.60 0.14 -19.87
N VAL A 41 4.30 1.41 -20.15
CA VAL A 41 4.95 2.54 -19.47
C VAL A 41 4.57 2.55 -17.99
N VAL A 42 5.58 2.63 -17.12
CA VAL A 42 5.38 2.80 -15.67
C VAL A 42 4.91 4.23 -15.40
N PRO A 43 3.73 4.43 -14.76
CA PRO A 43 3.22 5.76 -14.44
C PRO A 43 4.09 6.47 -13.39
N GLU A 44 4.09 7.81 -13.40
CA GLU A 44 4.74 8.57 -12.33
C GLU A 44 4.02 8.34 -11.00
N GLU A 45 4.77 7.89 -9.99
CA GLU A 45 4.25 7.61 -8.66
C GLU A 45 4.15 8.85 -7.77
N PHE A 46 3.45 8.71 -6.64
CA PHE A 46 3.39 9.75 -5.62
C PHE A 46 4.73 9.90 -4.90
N LYS A 47 5.38 11.04 -5.13
CA LYS A 47 6.70 11.41 -4.58
C LYS A 47 6.61 11.94 -3.16
N VAL A 48 6.98 11.12 -2.17
CA VAL A 48 6.88 11.44 -0.73
C VAL A 48 7.74 12.66 -0.40
N GLU A 49 8.96 12.68 -0.90
CA GLU A 49 9.94 13.78 -0.75
C GLU A 49 9.42 15.13 -1.28
N LYS A 50 8.59 15.11 -2.32
CA LYS A 50 7.99 16.32 -2.89
C LYS A 50 6.68 16.75 -2.21
N HIS A 51 5.90 15.80 -1.70
CA HIS A 51 4.50 16.03 -1.35
C HIS A 51 4.17 15.85 0.14
N VAL A 52 5.11 15.37 0.95
CA VAL A 52 4.87 15.08 2.37
C VAL A 52 5.92 15.77 3.22
N ILE A 53 5.48 16.35 4.35
CA ILE A 53 6.35 16.80 5.44
C ILE A 53 6.25 15.73 6.55
N PRO A 54 7.17 14.76 6.65
CA PRO A 54 6.98 13.60 7.51
C PRO A 54 6.96 13.94 9.00
N ASN A 55 7.73 14.94 9.42
CA ASN A 55 7.87 15.36 10.81
C ASN A 55 6.90 16.47 11.23
N ALA A 56 5.90 16.79 10.40
CA ALA A 56 4.88 17.76 10.78
C ALA A 56 4.14 17.28 12.04
N PRO A 57 3.73 18.18 12.96
CA PRO A 57 2.96 17.80 14.14
C PRO A 57 1.72 16.97 13.77
N LYS A 58 1.46 15.89 14.51
CA LYS A 58 0.31 15.03 14.21
C LYS A 58 -1.02 15.75 14.51
N LEU A 59 -1.96 15.66 13.57
CA LEU A 59 -3.33 16.14 13.74
C LEU A 59 -4.24 15.07 14.38
N PHE A 60 -3.94 13.80 14.12
CA PHE A 60 -4.75 12.67 14.58
C PHE A 60 -4.02 11.82 15.62
N SER A 61 -4.79 11.07 16.40
CA SER A 61 -4.26 10.13 17.39
C SER A 61 -3.81 8.83 16.75
N ASP A 62 -3.00 8.06 17.49
CA ASP A 62 -2.52 6.75 17.02
C ASP A 62 -3.70 5.76 16.83
N LEU A 63 -4.79 5.92 17.59
CA LEU A 63 -6.03 5.18 17.38
C LEU A 63 -6.64 5.43 15.99
N PHE A 64 -6.55 6.67 15.49
CA PHE A 64 -6.98 6.97 14.14
C PHE A 64 -6.04 6.34 13.11
N TYR A 65 -4.73 6.32 13.35
CA TYR A 65 -3.77 5.69 12.44
C TYR A 65 -4.08 4.21 12.22
N ILE A 66 -4.29 3.44 13.30
CA ILE A 66 -4.64 2.02 13.18
C ILE A 66 -6.00 1.80 12.52
N THR A 67 -6.98 2.67 12.81
CA THR A 67 -8.30 2.62 12.15
C THR A 67 -8.17 2.87 10.65
N TYR A 68 -7.37 3.86 10.25
CA TYR A 68 -7.09 4.15 8.85
C TYR A 68 -6.41 2.96 8.15
N VAL A 69 -5.41 2.34 8.79
CA VAL A 69 -4.76 1.12 8.27
C VAL A 69 -5.80 0.03 8.05
N LEU A 70 -6.67 -0.24 9.03
CA LEU A 70 -7.71 -1.25 8.92
C LEU A 70 -8.66 -0.99 7.74
N GLU A 71 -9.13 0.24 7.55
CA GLU A 71 -9.99 0.59 6.42
C GLU A 71 -9.27 0.46 5.07
N MET A 72 -7.98 0.83 5.00
CA MET A 72 -7.17 0.61 3.81
C MET A 72 -6.95 -0.88 3.50
N CYS A 73 -6.78 -1.72 4.52
CA CYS A 73 -6.68 -3.17 4.34
C CYS A 73 -7.99 -3.76 3.79
N LYS A 74 -9.15 -3.36 4.35
CA LYS A 74 -10.47 -3.78 3.83
C LYS A 74 -10.66 -3.36 2.37
N PHE A 75 -10.32 -2.11 2.05
CA PHE A 75 -10.34 -1.61 0.68
C PHE A 75 -9.42 -2.40 -0.25
N GLY A 76 -8.19 -2.71 0.21
CA GLY A 76 -7.22 -3.52 -0.52
C GLY A 76 -7.76 -4.91 -0.85
N VAL A 77 -8.32 -5.62 0.14
CA VAL A 77 -8.94 -6.93 -0.06
C VAL A 77 -10.07 -6.87 -1.10
N GLY A 78 -10.96 -5.89 -0.99
CA GLY A 78 -12.05 -5.71 -1.95
C GLY A 78 -11.53 -5.44 -3.37
N SER A 79 -10.57 -4.52 -3.51
CA SER A 79 -9.98 -4.13 -4.79
C SER A 79 -9.21 -5.28 -5.44
N HIS A 80 -8.40 -6.02 -4.68
CA HIS A 80 -7.67 -7.18 -5.19
C HIS A 80 -8.61 -8.32 -5.57
N THR A 81 -9.67 -8.56 -4.80
CA THR A 81 -10.68 -9.56 -5.14
C THR A 81 -11.39 -9.21 -6.46
N ALA A 82 -11.77 -7.94 -6.64
CA ALA A 82 -12.35 -7.48 -7.90
C ALA A 82 -11.37 -7.64 -9.07
N GLY A 83 -10.09 -7.30 -8.87
CA GLY A 83 -9.04 -7.55 -9.87
C GLY A 83 -8.89 -9.03 -10.23
N PHE A 84 -8.88 -9.91 -9.23
CA PHE A 84 -8.80 -11.36 -9.41
C PHE A 84 -9.97 -11.92 -10.24
N THR A 85 -11.20 -11.48 -9.96
CA THR A 85 -12.40 -11.98 -10.66
C THR A 85 -12.52 -11.40 -12.07
N ALA A 86 -12.11 -10.16 -12.28
CA ALA A 86 -12.18 -9.48 -13.59
C ALA A 86 -11.05 -9.88 -14.55
N SER A 87 -9.93 -10.41 -14.04
CA SER A 87 -8.76 -10.73 -14.87
C SER A 87 -9.03 -11.89 -15.83
N ALA A 88 -8.73 -11.71 -17.12
CA ALA A 88 -8.72 -12.80 -18.10
C ALA A 88 -7.36 -13.53 -18.15
N TRP A 89 -6.26 -12.79 -17.98
CA TRP A 89 -4.91 -13.33 -18.08
C TRP A 89 -4.47 -14.05 -16.80
N LYS A 90 -3.73 -15.15 -16.97
CA LYS A 90 -3.38 -16.09 -15.88
C LYS A 90 -2.38 -15.48 -14.89
N ASP A 91 -1.39 -14.78 -15.41
CA ASP A 91 -0.36 -14.04 -14.68
C ASP A 91 -0.96 -12.90 -13.84
N VAL A 92 -1.82 -12.06 -14.43
CA VAL A 92 -2.52 -10.97 -13.71
C VAL A 92 -3.44 -11.52 -12.63
N ARG A 93 -4.15 -12.61 -12.93
CA ARG A 93 -4.98 -13.32 -11.94
C ARG A 93 -4.12 -13.86 -10.78
N LEU A 94 -2.94 -14.42 -11.07
CA LEU A 94 -2.03 -14.94 -10.05
C LEU A 94 -1.45 -13.81 -9.20
N LEU A 95 -1.14 -12.66 -9.79
CA LEU A 95 -0.72 -11.45 -9.08
C LEU A 95 -1.76 -11.03 -8.03
N TYR A 96 -3.03 -10.87 -8.42
CA TYR A 96 -4.07 -10.50 -7.45
C TYR A 96 -4.33 -11.59 -6.40
N LYS A 97 -4.24 -12.87 -6.79
CA LYS A 97 -4.33 -13.98 -5.82
C LYS A 97 -3.24 -13.89 -4.75
N ASN A 98 -2.02 -13.50 -5.13
CA ASN A 98 -0.90 -13.35 -4.20
C ASN A 98 -1.07 -12.14 -3.29
N PHE A 99 -1.74 -11.07 -3.73
CA PHE A 99 -2.00 -9.89 -2.90
C PHE A 99 -3.12 -10.08 -1.86
N ILE A 100 -3.97 -11.09 -2.03
CA ILE A 100 -5.05 -11.42 -1.09
C ILE A 100 -4.56 -12.38 0.01
N ARG A 101 -3.47 -13.10 -0.23
CA ARG A 101 -2.97 -14.17 0.64
C ARG A 101 -1.93 -13.68 1.62
#